data_AF-W9T5Y0-F1
#
_entry.id   AF-W9T5Y0-F1
#
_cell.length_a   1.000
_cell.length_b   1.000
_cell.length_c   1.000
_cell.angle_alpha   90.00
_cell.angle_beta   90.00
_cell.angle_gamma   90.00
#
_symmetry.space_group_name_H-M   'P 1'
#
loop_
_entity.id
_entity.type
_entity.pdbx_description
1 polymer ?
#
loop_
_entity_poly.entity_id
_entity_poly.type
_entity_poly.pdbx_seq_one_letter_code
_entity_poly.pdbx_strand_id
1 'polypeptide(L)'
;MLFFSLLFALQGDIKDAIFTLSFTAALVLPAFLWETRRPLPLPILFNRRTREVYFDHNGELFHTPWDGIQALAGEFIMVGPHTGGMRNASLEILVRRLGEPDNALLVSLGLPMGKTLQMQKGFWEWLRAYMDNGPWFDENGQRSESDVFVREMLSAHMKPTDFLPWVKQKIAEKKAAHGGKNYLDWTDAFSLFGETLFYPMNWLQEFTYNIAKRRSRNRWPQIVTERLQPDGPMTRLIDLERERGLDV
;
A
#
# COMPACT_ATOMS: atom_id res chain seq x y z
N MET A 1 -4.09 22.75 -15.44
CA MET A 1 -3.25 23.19 -16.58
C MET A 1 -3.40 22.28 -17.80
N LEU A 2 -3.36 20.94 -17.67
CA LEU A 2 -3.61 20.02 -18.81
C LEU A 2 -4.97 20.24 -19.50
N PHE A 3 -6.03 20.50 -18.74
CA PHE A 3 -7.36 20.83 -19.27
C PHE A 3 -7.36 22.13 -20.11
N PHE A 4 -6.62 23.15 -19.70
CA PHE A 4 -6.50 24.40 -20.46
C PHE A 4 -5.70 24.22 -21.75
N SER A 5 -4.65 23.38 -21.72
CA SER A 5 -3.94 23.00 -22.94
C SER A 5 -4.86 22.28 -23.94
N LEU A 6 -5.71 21.36 -23.46
CA LEU A 6 -6.71 20.68 -24.31
C LEU A 6 -7.75 21.67 -24.88
N LEU A 7 -8.22 22.63 -24.06
CA LEU A 7 -9.16 23.66 -24.49
C LEU A 7 -8.57 24.57 -25.57
N PHE A 8 -7.33 25.06 -25.41
CA PHE A 8 -6.66 25.88 -26.41
C PHE A 8 -6.45 25.12 -27.72
N ALA A 9 -6.11 23.82 -27.64
CA ALA A 9 -6.00 22.96 -28.81
C ALA A 9 -7.35 22.78 -29.54
N LEU A 10 -8.45 22.63 -28.80
CA LEU A 10 -9.80 22.53 -29.36
C LEU A 10 -10.28 23.86 -29.98
N GLN A 11 -9.79 25.00 -29.48
CA GLN A 11 -10.06 26.33 -30.03
C GLN A 11 -9.17 26.70 -31.23
N GLY A 12 -8.21 25.83 -31.59
CA GLY A 12 -7.28 26.06 -32.70
C GLY A 12 -6.04 26.88 -32.33
N ASP A 13 -5.89 27.29 -31.07
CA ASP A 13 -4.69 27.98 -30.59
C ASP A 13 -3.62 26.98 -30.15
N ILE A 14 -2.92 26.45 -31.15
CA ILE A 14 -1.88 25.45 -30.96
C ILE A 14 -0.68 26.03 -30.18
N LYS A 15 -0.38 27.33 -30.31
CA LYS A 15 0.77 27.95 -29.64
C LYS A 15 0.56 28.00 -28.13
N ASP A 16 -0.60 28.47 -27.72
CA ASP A 16 -0.96 28.57 -26.30
C ASP A 16 -1.18 27.19 -25.68
N ALA A 17 -1.71 26.23 -26.44
CA ALA A 17 -1.81 24.84 -26.03
C ALA A 17 -0.44 24.20 -25.73
N ILE A 18 0.54 24.38 -26.63
CA ILE A 18 1.91 23.87 -26.46
C ILE A 18 2.59 24.56 -25.29
N PHE A 19 2.51 25.89 -25.19
CA PHE A 19 3.12 26.64 -24.09
C PHE A 19 2.59 26.15 -22.73
N THR A 20 1.27 26.01 -22.60
CA THR A 20 0.62 25.53 -21.38
C THR A 20 1.03 24.09 -21.04
N LEU A 21 1.15 23.21 -22.04
CA LEU A 21 1.61 21.83 -21.85
C LEU A 21 3.06 21.78 -21.39
N SER A 22 3.95 22.50 -22.07
CA SER A 22 5.38 22.57 -21.74
C SER A 22 5.60 23.14 -20.34
N PHE A 23 4.87 24.19 -19.96
CA PHE A 23 4.93 24.76 -18.62
C PHE A 23 4.47 23.76 -17.55
N THR A 24 3.37 23.04 -17.82
CA THR A 24 2.89 21.99 -16.92
C THR A 24 3.91 20.87 -16.77
N ALA A 25 4.47 20.40 -17.87
CA ALA A 25 5.49 19.35 -17.88
C ALA A 25 6.75 19.80 -17.11
N ALA A 26 7.18 21.05 -17.28
CA ALA A 26 8.34 21.61 -16.58
C ALA A 26 8.14 21.68 -15.06
N LEU A 27 6.91 21.86 -14.56
CA LEU A 27 6.61 21.85 -13.12
C LEU A 27 6.42 20.44 -12.56
N VAL A 28 5.70 19.57 -13.30
CA VAL A 28 5.30 18.25 -12.81
C VAL A 28 6.43 17.23 -12.95
N LEU A 29 7.18 17.23 -14.06
CA LEU A 29 8.21 16.22 -14.31
C LEU A 29 9.33 16.25 -13.27
N PRO A 30 9.89 17.39 -12.83
CA PRO A 30 10.92 17.38 -11.79
C PRO A 30 10.42 16.82 -10.47
N ALA A 31 9.22 17.23 -10.03
CA ALA A 31 8.61 16.71 -8.81
C ALA A 31 8.33 15.20 -8.91
N PHE A 32 7.79 14.75 -10.05
CA PHE A 32 7.54 13.34 -10.33
C PHE A 32 8.84 12.52 -10.34
N LEU A 33 9.89 13.02 -10.99
CA LEU A 33 11.19 12.37 -11.05
C LEU A 33 11.87 12.33 -9.68
N TRP A 34 11.71 13.37 -8.87
CA TRP A 34 12.19 13.39 -7.49
C TRP A 34 11.46 12.35 -6.63
N GLU A 35 10.12 12.35 -6.65
CA GLU A 35 9.27 11.40 -5.91
C GLU A 35 9.54 9.96 -6.32
N THR A 36 9.66 9.70 -7.62
CA THR A 36 9.92 8.34 -8.11
C THR A 36 11.34 7.87 -7.89
N ARG A 37 12.34 8.78 -7.72
CA ARG A 37 13.74 8.39 -7.52
C ARG A 37 14.17 8.28 -6.07
N ARG A 38 13.60 9.08 -5.17
CA ARG A 38 14.00 9.11 -3.76
C ARG A 38 13.87 7.74 -3.07
N PRO A 39 14.71 7.45 -2.07
CA PRO A 39 14.57 6.24 -1.29
C PRO A 39 13.25 6.27 -0.53
N LEU A 40 12.37 5.29 -0.79
CA LEU A 40 11.16 5.09 -0.01
C LEU A 40 11.52 4.23 1.21
N PRO A 41 10.96 4.51 2.38
CA PRO A 41 11.11 3.63 3.53
C PRO A 41 10.59 2.24 3.16
N LEU A 42 11.32 1.21 3.55
CA LEU A 42 10.87 -0.16 3.30
C LEU A 42 9.66 -0.47 4.19
N PRO A 43 8.68 -1.23 3.69
CA PRO A 43 7.55 -1.65 4.50
C PRO A 43 8.02 -2.54 5.65
N ILE A 44 7.21 -2.70 6.69
CA ILE A 44 7.46 -3.74 7.69
C ILE A 44 7.20 -5.09 7.01
N LEU A 45 8.15 -6.01 7.12
CA LEU A 45 8.06 -7.30 6.44
C LEU A 45 7.86 -8.43 7.45
N PHE A 46 6.79 -9.19 7.26
CA PHE A 46 6.48 -10.37 8.07
C PHE A 46 6.88 -11.62 7.30
N ASN A 47 7.91 -12.31 7.76
CA ASN A 47 8.34 -13.58 7.19
C ASN A 47 7.72 -14.74 7.98
N ARG A 48 6.65 -15.32 7.43
CA ARG A 48 5.98 -16.47 8.05
C ARG A 48 6.89 -17.69 8.16
N ARG A 49 7.81 -17.87 7.21
CA ARG A 49 8.60 -19.10 7.08
C ARG A 49 9.66 -19.19 8.18
N THR A 50 10.36 -18.09 8.46
CA THR A 50 11.29 -18.00 9.60
C THR A 50 10.60 -17.54 10.89
N ARG A 51 9.33 -17.11 10.80
CA ARG A 51 8.58 -16.50 11.91
C ARG A 51 9.31 -15.29 12.49
N GLU A 52 9.71 -14.37 11.62
CA GLU A 52 10.41 -13.13 11.98
C GLU A 52 9.75 -11.92 11.35
N VAL A 53 9.89 -10.77 12.02
CA VAL A 53 9.49 -9.47 11.49
C VAL A 53 10.76 -8.67 11.21
N TYR A 54 10.86 -8.09 10.03
CA TYR A 54 11.97 -7.24 9.61
C TYR A 54 11.51 -5.80 9.42
N PHE A 55 12.37 -4.87 9.81
CA PHE A 55 12.16 -3.45 9.63
C PHE A 55 13.48 -2.80 9.21
N ASP A 56 13.42 -1.89 8.25
CA ASP A 56 14.58 -1.09 7.87
C ASP A 56 14.38 0.33 8.40
N HIS A 57 15.35 0.81 9.18
CA HIS A 57 15.39 2.19 9.62
C HIS A 57 16.67 2.83 9.12
N ASN A 58 16.55 3.73 8.13
CA ASN A 58 17.68 4.44 7.53
C ASN A 58 18.80 3.53 6.99
N GLY A 59 18.44 2.36 6.43
CA GLY A 59 19.41 1.38 5.91
C GLY A 59 19.98 0.43 6.97
N GLU A 60 19.57 0.56 8.23
CA GLU A 60 19.90 -0.38 9.29
C GLU A 60 18.76 -1.41 9.44
N LEU A 61 19.15 -2.69 9.49
CA LEU A 61 18.22 -3.80 9.60
C LEU A 61 17.88 -4.07 11.07
N PHE A 62 16.60 -3.95 11.38
CA PHE A 62 16.01 -4.35 12.64
C PHE A 62 15.17 -5.62 12.45
N HIS A 63 15.15 -6.47 13.46
CA HIS A 63 14.37 -7.70 13.43
C HIS A 63 13.84 -8.07 14.82
N THR A 64 12.83 -8.91 14.84
CA THR A 64 12.35 -9.59 16.06
C THR A 64 11.76 -10.94 15.70
N PRO A 65 11.97 -11.99 16.51
CA PRO A 65 11.23 -13.24 16.37
C PRO A 65 9.74 -13.00 16.68
N TRP A 66 8.88 -13.71 15.97
CA TRP A 66 7.43 -13.64 16.16
C TRP A 66 6.99 -14.38 17.44
N ASP A 67 7.60 -15.52 17.78
CA ASP A 67 7.17 -16.37 18.91
C ASP A 67 7.40 -15.73 20.29
N GLY A 68 8.16 -14.64 20.37
CA GLY A 68 8.40 -13.86 21.58
C GLY A 68 8.25 -12.36 21.36
N ILE A 69 7.51 -11.96 20.33
CA ILE A 69 7.36 -10.55 19.95
C ILE A 69 6.72 -9.75 21.08
N GLN A 70 7.32 -8.62 21.42
CA GLN A 70 6.73 -7.67 22.36
C GLN A 70 5.93 -6.64 21.56
N ALA A 71 4.62 -6.61 21.77
CA ALA A 71 3.72 -5.66 21.15
C ALA A 71 3.03 -4.81 22.23
N LEU A 72 2.97 -3.50 21.99
CA LEU A 72 2.30 -2.53 22.83
C LEU A 72 1.13 -1.92 22.05
N ALA A 73 -0.07 -2.00 22.61
CA ALA A 73 -1.23 -1.29 22.10
C ALA A 73 -1.64 -0.20 23.08
N GLY A 74 -1.53 1.07 22.66
CA GLY A 74 -1.82 2.23 23.50
C GLY A 74 -2.94 3.07 22.92
N GLU A 75 -3.91 3.46 23.75
CA GLU A 75 -4.91 4.48 23.40
C GLU A 75 -4.44 5.84 23.95
N PHE A 76 -4.54 6.88 23.13
CA PHE A 76 -4.17 8.23 23.51
C PHE A 76 -5.09 9.25 22.84
N ILE A 77 -5.21 10.42 23.48
CA ILE A 77 -5.97 11.54 22.93
C ILE A 77 -4.97 12.56 22.40
N MET A 78 -5.06 12.87 21.11
CA MET A 78 -4.31 13.97 20.53
C MET A 78 -5.20 15.22 20.54
N VAL A 79 -4.72 16.28 21.16
CA VAL A 79 -5.42 17.57 21.23
C VAL A 79 -4.67 18.58 20.36
N GLY A 80 -5.30 19.04 19.29
CA GLY A 80 -4.72 20.01 18.36
C GLY A 80 -5.51 21.32 18.32
N PRO A 81 -4.87 22.47 18.07
CA PRO A 81 -5.54 23.78 18.02
C PRO A 81 -6.68 23.87 17.00
N HIS A 82 -6.62 23.08 15.92
CA HIS A 82 -7.58 23.10 14.81
C HIS A 82 -8.37 21.79 14.65
N THR A 83 -8.03 20.75 15.41
CA THR A 83 -8.63 19.40 15.28
C THR A 83 -9.45 18.97 16.50
N GLY A 84 -9.45 19.76 17.58
CA GLY A 84 -10.06 19.36 18.85
C GLY A 84 -9.37 18.13 19.45
N GLY A 85 -10.07 17.43 20.35
CA GLY A 85 -9.61 16.17 20.93
C GLY A 85 -9.99 14.99 20.06
N MET A 86 -9.01 14.30 19.49
CA MET A 86 -9.21 13.10 18.69
C MET A 86 -8.63 11.89 19.41
N ARG A 87 -9.46 10.87 19.64
CA ARG A 87 -9.03 9.57 20.16
C ARG A 87 -8.31 8.80 19.08
N ASN A 88 -7.12 8.32 19.43
CA ASN A 88 -6.24 7.54 18.56
C ASN A 88 -5.74 6.32 19.34
N ALA A 89 -5.34 5.29 18.61
CA ALA A 89 -4.69 4.14 19.20
C ALA A 89 -3.54 3.68 18.31
N SER A 90 -2.36 3.45 18.89
CA SER A 90 -1.22 2.86 18.19
C SER A 90 -1.07 1.39 18.57
N LEU A 91 -0.53 0.62 17.62
CA LEU A 91 -0.03 -0.73 17.83
C LEU A 91 1.43 -0.71 17.40
N GLU A 92 2.32 -0.99 18.34
CA GLU A 92 3.76 -0.88 18.18
C GLU A 92 4.41 -2.20 18.55
N ILE A 93 5.50 -2.55 17.86
CA ILE A 93 6.30 -3.73 18.17
C ILE A 93 7.72 -3.32 18.50
N LEU A 94 8.34 -4.04 19.43
CA LEU A 94 9.76 -3.89 19.73
C LEU A 94 10.58 -4.69 18.70
N VAL A 95 11.51 -4.01 18.03
CA VAL A 95 12.47 -4.62 17.11
C VAL A 95 13.89 -4.25 17.55
N ARG A 96 14.86 -5.15 17.33
CA ARG A 96 16.26 -4.94 17.71
C ARG A 96 17.15 -4.88 16.48
N ARG A 97 18.21 -4.10 16.53
CA ARG A 97 19.16 -4.00 15.43
C ARG A 97 19.94 -5.31 15.28
N LEU A 98 20.09 -5.76 14.03
CA LEU A 98 20.91 -6.92 13.73
C LEU A 98 22.38 -6.67 14.14
N GLY A 99 22.89 -7.52 15.04
CA GLY A 99 24.26 -7.46 15.57
C GLY A 99 24.44 -6.56 16.81
N GLU A 100 23.45 -5.73 17.14
CA GLU A 100 23.49 -4.77 18.25
C GLU A 100 22.17 -4.85 19.05
N PRO A 101 21.99 -5.87 19.91
CA PRO A 101 20.71 -6.14 20.58
C PRO A 101 20.24 -5.03 21.52
N ASP A 102 21.15 -4.20 22.03
CA ASP A 102 20.84 -3.06 22.89
C ASP A 102 20.15 -1.91 22.14
N ASN A 103 20.31 -1.86 20.81
CA ASN A 103 19.67 -0.87 19.98
C ASN A 103 18.29 -1.37 19.55
N ALA A 104 17.28 -1.03 20.37
CA ALA A 104 15.90 -1.42 20.15
C ALA A 104 15.01 -0.22 19.79
N LEU A 105 14.06 -0.45 18.89
CA LEU A 105 13.08 0.55 18.44
C LEU A 105 11.66 0.03 18.64
N LEU A 106 10.75 0.92 19.05
CA LEU A 106 9.32 0.68 18.96
C LEU A 106 8.82 1.16 17.60
N VAL A 107 8.30 0.22 16.82
CA VAL A 107 7.85 0.47 15.44
C VAL A 107 6.34 0.37 15.38
N SER A 108 5.70 1.44 14.92
CA SER A 108 4.25 1.46 14.72
C SER A 108 3.85 0.63 13.49
N LEU A 109 2.95 -0.33 13.68
CA LEU A 109 2.46 -1.21 12.62
C LEU A 109 1.43 -0.55 11.68
N GLY A 110 1.03 0.69 11.96
CA GLY A 110 0.17 1.46 11.07
C GLY A 110 -0.24 2.80 11.65
N LEU A 111 -0.89 3.63 10.83
CA LEU A 111 -1.33 4.95 11.25
C LEU A 111 -2.28 4.86 12.46
N PRO A 112 -2.03 5.59 13.57
CA PRO A 112 -2.84 5.51 14.77
C PRO A 112 -4.11 6.38 14.71
N MET A 113 -4.19 7.31 13.74
CA MET A 113 -5.28 8.28 13.66
C MET A 113 -6.64 7.62 13.40
N GLY A 114 -7.65 8.03 14.18
CA GLY A 114 -9.03 7.59 14.01
C GLY A 114 -9.27 6.11 14.35
N LYS A 115 -8.30 5.44 14.98
CA LYS A 115 -8.41 4.05 15.39
C LYS A 115 -8.71 3.94 16.87
N THR A 116 -9.54 2.96 17.21
CA THR A 116 -9.79 2.58 18.61
C THR A 116 -8.83 1.48 19.04
N LEU A 117 -8.66 1.31 20.36
CA LEU A 117 -7.89 0.20 20.90
C LEU A 117 -8.44 -1.16 20.45
N GLN A 118 -9.75 -1.29 20.31
CA GLN A 118 -10.39 -2.51 19.81
C GLN A 118 -10.00 -2.83 18.37
N MET A 119 -9.94 -1.82 17.49
CA MET A 119 -9.46 -2.00 16.12
C MET A 119 -8.01 -2.45 16.08
N GLN A 120 -7.15 -1.91 16.94
CA GLN A 120 -5.75 -2.32 17.03
C GLN A 120 -5.59 -3.76 17.55
N LYS A 121 -6.41 -4.16 18.54
CA LYS A 121 -6.47 -5.57 18.99
C LYS A 121 -6.94 -6.51 17.88
N GLY A 122 -7.97 -6.12 17.13
CA GLY A 122 -8.43 -6.90 15.97
C GLY A 122 -7.36 -7.01 14.88
N PHE A 123 -6.61 -5.93 14.63
CA PHE A 123 -5.50 -5.93 13.69
C PHE A 123 -4.34 -6.83 14.17
N TRP A 124 -4.04 -6.83 15.46
CA TRP A 124 -3.07 -7.76 16.06
C TRP A 124 -3.50 -9.22 15.88
N GLU A 125 -4.75 -9.56 16.18
CA GLU A 125 -5.28 -10.92 15.98
C GLU A 125 -5.26 -11.33 14.50
N TRP A 126 -5.50 -10.39 13.59
CA TRP A 126 -5.37 -10.64 12.16
C TRP A 126 -3.91 -10.95 11.76
N LEU A 127 -2.93 -10.19 12.26
CA LEU A 127 -1.51 -10.47 12.04
C LEU A 127 -1.11 -11.82 12.63
N ARG A 128 -1.59 -12.15 13.83
CA ARG A 128 -1.37 -13.45 14.46
C ARG A 128 -1.95 -14.60 13.64
N ALA A 129 -3.20 -14.49 13.20
CA ALA A 129 -3.82 -15.47 12.33
C ALA A 129 -3.03 -15.63 11.01
N TYR A 130 -2.55 -14.53 10.42
CA TYR A 130 -1.71 -14.58 9.22
C TYR A 130 -0.38 -15.32 9.45
N MET A 131 0.29 -15.05 10.57
CA MET A 131 1.58 -15.66 10.91
C MET A 131 1.46 -17.14 11.31
N ASP A 132 0.37 -17.51 11.99
CA ASP A 132 0.17 -18.88 12.50
C ASP A 132 -0.56 -19.79 11.50
N ASN A 133 -1.66 -19.30 10.92
CA ASN A 133 -2.54 -20.11 10.07
C ASN A 133 -2.22 -19.95 8.57
N GLY A 134 -1.55 -18.86 8.19
CA GLY A 134 -1.27 -18.54 6.79
C GLY A 134 -2.23 -17.52 6.20
N PRO A 135 -2.11 -17.23 4.89
CA PRO A 135 -2.79 -16.10 4.26
C PRO A 135 -4.18 -16.44 3.73
N TRP A 136 -4.50 -17.73 3.62
CA TRP A 136 -5.69 -18.21 2.93
C TRP A 136 -6.75 -18.56 3.95
N PHE A 137 -7.86 -17.86 3.84
CA PHE A 137 -9.04 -18.09 4.65
C PHE A 137 -10.21 -18.45 3.75
N ASP A 138 -11.14 -19.24 4.26
CA ASP A 138 -12.42 -19.50 3.60
C ASP A 138 -13.45 -18.40 3.93
N GLU A 139 -14.66 -18.54 3.40
CA GLU A 139 -15.80 -17.63 3.64
C GLU A 139 -16.17 -17.50 5.12
N ASN A 140 -15.87 -18.51 5.93
CA ASN A 140 -16.19 -18.56 7.35
C ASN A 140 -15.03 -18.03 8.24
N GLY A 141 -13.94 -17.56 7.63
CA GLY A 141 -12.76 -17.09 8.33
C GLY A 141 -11.89 -18.20 8.91
N GLN A 142 -12.09 -19.46 8.50
CA GLN A 142 -11.24 -20.58 8.85
C GLN A 142 -10.07 -20.71 7.88
N ARG A 143 -8.99 -21.37 8.32
CA ARG A 143 -7.81 -21.60 7.49
C ARG A 143 -8.17 -22.46 6.28
N SER A 144 -7.71 -22.03 5.10
CA SER A 144 -7.78 -22.79 3.85
C SER A 144 -6.37 -23.11 3.33
N GLU A 145 -6.22 -24.18 2.55
CA GLU A 145 -5.00 -24.42 1.77
C GLU A 145 -5.05 -23.77 0.39
N SER A 146 -6.27 -23.43 -0.06
CA SER A 146 -6.54 -22.88 -1.39
C SER A 146 -6.74 -21.37 -1.34
N ASP A 147 -6.22 -20.67 -2.35
CA ASP A 147 -6.35 -19.22 -2.50
C ASP A 147 -7.61 -18.79 -3.28
N VAL A 148 -8.53 -19.72 -3.58
CA VAL A 148 -9.74 -19.48 -4.39
C VAL A 148 -10.58 -18.32 -3.85
N PHE A 149 -10.96 -18.36 -2.57
CA PHE A 149 -11.78 -17.31 -1.96
C PHE A 149 -11.06 -15.95 -1.94
N VAL A 150 -9.76 -15.94 -1.66
CA VAL A 150 -8.96 -14.71 -1.69
C VAL A 150 -8.84 -14.16 -3.11
N ARG A 151 -8.69 -15.02 -4.12
CA ARG A 151 -8.70 -14.61 -5.54
C ARG A 151 -10.05 -14.04 -5.95
N GLU A 152 -11.15 -14.62 -5.45
CA GLU A 152 -12.48 -14.09 -5.68
C GLU A 152 -12.63 -12.68 -5.09
N MET A 153 -12.26 -12.48 -3.81
CA MET A 153 -12.22 -11.15 -3.20
C MET A 153 -11.31 -10.16 -3.95
N LEU A 154 -10.13 -10.62 -4.38
CA LEU A 154 -9.19 -9.80 -5.16
C LEU A 154 -9.71 -9.49 -6.56
N SER A 155 -10.58 -10.31 -7.13
CA SER A 155 -11.20 -10.06 -8.44
C SER A 155 -12.26 -8.96 -8.38
N ALA A 156 -12.89 -8.76 -7.21
CA ALA A 156 -13.77 -7.63 -6.95
C ALA A 156 -12.99 -6.30 -6.76
N HIS A 157 -11.67 -6.34 -6.61
CA HIS A 157 -10.86 -5.12 -6.47
C HIS A 157 -10.76 -4.37 -7.81
N MET A 158 -11.38 -3.19 -7.86
CA MET A 158 -11.29 -2.28 -8.98
C MET A 158 -10.09 -1.35 -8.83
N LYS A 159 -9.21 -1.30 -9.84
CA LYS A 159 -8.16 -0.29 -9.88
C LYS A 159 -8.73 1.06 -10.34
N PRO A 160 -8.07 2.18 -10.02
CA PRO A 160 -8.48 3.50 -10.51
C PRO A 160 -8.68 3.59 -12.04
N THR A 161 -7.90 2.86 -12.83
CA THR A 161 -8.03 2.83 -14.30
C THR A 161 -9.16 1.92 -14.81
N ASP A 162 -9.65 0.99 -13.99
CA ASP A 162 -10.72 0.06 -14.34
C ASP A 162 -12.11 0.72 -14.32
N PHE A 163 -12.24 1.88 -13.66
CA PHE A 163 -13.49 2.65 -13.59
C PHE A 163 -14.01 3.08 -14.97
N LEU A 164 -13.14 3.53 -15.87
CA LEU A 164 -13.56 3.99 -17.20
C LEU A 164 -14.15 2.84 -18.06
N PRO A 165 -13.49 1.67 -18.20
CA PRO A 165 -14.11 0.48 -18.79
C PRO A 165 -15.44 0.09 -18.14
N TRP A 166 -15.50 0.12 -16.81
CA TRP A 166 -16.73 -0.23 -16.07
C TRP A 166 -17.88 0.72 -16.37
N VAL A 167 -17.65 2.04 -16.40
CA VAL A 167 -18.66 3.03 -16.80
C VAL A 167 -19.14 2.76 -18.23
N LYS A 168 -18.23 2.48 -19.17
CA LYS A 168 -18.59 2.15 -20.56
C LYS A 168 -19.43 0.88 -20.66
N GLN A 169 -19.09 -0.16 -19.89
CA GLN A 169 -19.84 -1.39 -19.84
C GLN A 169 -21.25 -1.15 -19.30
N LYS A 170 -21.38 -0.44 -18.17
CA LYS A 170 -22.67 -0.08 -17.57
C LYS A 170 -23.57 0.69 -18.54
N ILE A 171 -22.99 1.63 -19.31
CA ILE A 171 -23.73 2.37 -20.34
C ILE A 171 -24.16 1.45 -21.49
N ALA A 172 -23.30 0.50 -21.91
CA ALA A 172 -23.62 -0.47 -22.95
C ALA A 172 -24.77 -1.42 -22.53
N GLU A 173 -24.76 -1.88 -21.27
CA GLU A 173 -25.83 -2.70 -20.69
C GLU A 173 -27.17 -1.94 -20.63
N LYS A 174 -27.15 -0.68 -20.16
CA LYS A 174 -28.33 0.21 -20.22
C LYS A 174 -28.83 0.39 -21.66
N LYS A 175 -27.91 0.59 -22.61
CA LYS A 175 -28.24 0.73 -24.04
C LYS A 175 -28.94 -0.52 -24.57
N ALA A 176 -28.46 -1.70 -24.22
CA ALA A 176 -29.08 -2.96 -24.62
C ALA A 176 -30.46 -3.13 -23.99
N ALA A 177 -30.60 -2.85 -22.69
CA ALA A 177 -31.86 -2.98 -21.95
C ALA A 177 -32.98 -2.05 -22.47
N HIS A 178 -32.63 -0.84 -22.91
CA HIS A 178 -33.60 0.13 -23.44
C HIS A 178 -33.73 0.12 -24.97
N GLY A 179 -33.22 -0.92 -25.66
CA GLY A 179 -33.32 -1.02 -27.12
C GLY A 179 -32.67 0.17 -27.85
N GLY A 180 -31.63 0.77 -27.26
CA GLY A 180 -30.90 1.90 -27.81
C GLY A 180 -31.54 3.28 -27.61
N LYS A 181 -32.69 3.39 -26.94
CA LYS A 181 -33.39 4.68 -26.71
C LYS A 181 -33.27 5.12 -25.25
N ASN A 182 -33.10 6.41 -25.00
CA ASN A 182 -33.11 7.02 -23.65
C ASN A 182 -32.27 6.28 -22.59
N TYR A 183 -31.10 5.76 -22.97
CA TYR A 183 -30.27 4.92 -22.10
C TYR A 183 -29.17 5.69 -21.34
N LEU A 184 -28.93 6.94 -21.71
CA LEU A 184 -27.92 7.82 -21.10
C LEU A 184 -28.62 8.78 -20.13
N ASP A 185 -28.33 8.61 -18.84
CA ASP A 185 -28.68 9.59 -17.82
C ASP A 185 -27.59 10.67 -17.69
N TRP A 186 -27.93 11.83 -17.11
CA TRP A 186 -26.95 12.88 -16.82
C TRP A 186 -25.82 12.37 -15.92
N THR A 187 -26.14 11.49 -14.98
CA THR A 187 -25.15 10.85 -14.11
C THR A 187 -24.14 10.02 -14.90
N ASP A 188 -24.60 9.25 -15.90
CA ASP A 188 -23.73 8.43 -16.76
C ASP A 188 -22.82 9.31 -17.64
N ALA A 189 -23.35 10.40 -18.18
CA ALA A 189 -22.59 11.37 -18.98
C ALA A 189 -21.50 12.05 -18.14
N PHE A 190 -21.84 12.47 -16.91
CA PHE A 190 -20.90 13.06 -15.97
C PHE A 190 -19.80 12.07 -15.56
N SER A 191 -20.16 10.84 -15.22
CA SER A 191 -19.19 9.79 -14.89
C SER A 191 -18.27 9.48 -16.06
N LEU A 192 -18.79 9.32 -17.28
CA LEU A 192 -17.96 9.06 -18.47
C LEU A 192 -16.98 10.20 -18.72
N PHE A 193 -17.44 11.46 -18.62
CA PHE A 193 -16.59 12.63 -18.77
C PHE A 193 -15.52 12.70 -17.67
N GLY A 194 -15.91 12.56 -16.41
CA GLY A 194 -15.00 12.59 -15.27
C GLY A 194 -13.93 11.51 -15.36
N GLU A 195 -14.33 10.25 -15.56
CA GLU A 195 -13.37 9.15 -15.66
C GLU A 195 -12.44 9.30 -16.87
N THR A 196 -12.91 9.84 -18.00
CA THR A 196 -12.05 10.12 -19.16
C THR A 196 -11.05 11.24 -18.86
N LEU A 197 -11.50 12.31 -18.21
CA LEU A 197 -10.66 13.45 -17.84
C LEU A 197 -9.58 13.08 -16.82
N PHE A 198 -9.94 12.25 -15.83
CA PHE A 198 -9.03 11.82 -14.76
C PHE A 198 -8.25 10.54 -15.09
N TYR A 199 -8.54 9.84 -16.19
CA TYR A 199 -7.82 8.64 -16.61
C TYR A 199 -6.30 8.80 -16.63
N PRO A 200 -5.71 9.89 -17.18
CA PRO A 200 -4.26 10.06 -17.17
C PRO A 200 -3.67 10.17 -15.75
N MET A 201 -4.41 10.78 -14.82
CA MET A 201 -4.00 10.88 -13.42
C MET A 201 -4.07 9.51 -12.73
N ASN A 202 -5.16 8.78 -12.91
CA ASN A 202 -5.34 7.42 -12.38
C ASN A 202 -4.24 6.48 -12.88
N TRP A 203 -3.93 6.55 -14.18
CA TRP A 203 -2.84 5.79 -14.79
C TRP A 203 -1.48 6.15 -14.20
N LEU A 204 -1.19 7.45 -14.03
CA LEU A 204 0.07 7.92 -13.45
C LEU A 204 0.22 7.47 -11.98
N GLN A 205 -0.87 7.50 -11.22
CA GLN A 205 -0.91 7.02 -9.84
C GLN A 205 -0.60 5.52 -9.78
N GLU A 206 -1.24 4.71 -10.61
CA GLU A 206 -0.97 3.27 -10.68
C GLU A 206 0.46 2.97 -11.12
N PHE A 207 0.97 3.69 -12.12
CA PHE A 207 2.36 3.57 -12.58
C PHE A 207 3.35 3.87 -11.44
N THR A 208 3.13 4.96 -10.70
CA THR A 208 3.95 5.35 -9.55
C THR A 208 3.90 4.30 -8.45
N TYR A 209 2.70 3.80 -8.13
CA TYR A 209 2.50 2.76 -7.13
C TYR A 209 3.22 1.46 -7.51
N ASN A 210 3.13 1.04 -8.78
CA ASN A 210 3.82 -0.15 -9.28
C ASN A 210 5.35 -0.01 -9.19
N ILE A 211 5.89 1.18 -9.50
CA ILE A 211 7.32 1.47 -9.30
C ILE A 211 7.70 1.36 -7.82
N ALA A 212 6.92 1.97 -6.94
CA ALA A 212 7.16 1.94 -5.50
C ALA A 212 7.15 0.49 -4.97
N LYS A 213 6.14 -0.30 -5.35
CA LYS A 213 6.01 -1.72 -4.99
C LYS A 213 7.16 -2.59 -5.50
N ARG A 214 7.64 -2.35 -6.73
CA ARG A 214 8.80 -3.08 -7.28
C ARG A 214 10.08 -2.74 -6.51
N ARG A 215 10.28 -1.46 -6.19
CA ARG A 215 11.48 -1.00 -5.48
C ARG A 215 11.53 -1.49 -4.05
N SER A 216 10.40 -1.49 -3.34
CA SER A 216 10.35 -1.97 -1.95
C SER A 216 10.74 -3.45 -1.84
N ARG A 217 10.40 -4.27 -2.84
CA ARG A 217 10.80 -5.69 -2.88
C ARG A 217 12.30 -5.89 -3.13
N ASN A 218 12.90 -5.04 -3.96
CA ASN A 218 14.27 -5.23 -4.47
C ASN A 218 15.36 -4.57 -3.61
N ARG A 219 14.98 -3.82 -2.57
CA ARG A 219 15.92 -3.05 -1.74
C ARG A 219 16.26 -3.70 -0.41
N TRP A 220 15.61 -4.81 -0.08
CA TRP A 220 15.93 -5.56 1.13
C TRP A 220 17.36 -6.11 1.06
N PRO A 221 18.10 -6.12 2.18
CA PRO A 221 19.42 -6.74 2.25
C PRO A 221 19.37 -8.22 1.85
N GLN A 222 20.46 -8.72 1.27
CA GLN A 222 20.54 -10.08 0.75
C GLN A 222 20.13 -11.14 1.78
N ILE A 223 20.59 -10.98 3.03
CA ILE A 223 20.29 -11.86 4.17
C ILE A 223 18.78 -12.03 4.42
N VAL A 224 17.98 -10.99 4.17
CA VAL A 224 16.52 -11.03 4.25
C VAL A 224 15.94 -11.66 2.99
N THR A 225 16.39 -11.22 1.81
CA THR A 225 15.84 -11.71 0.54
C THR A 225 16.02 -13.21 0.33
N GLU A 226 17.15 -13.78 0.73
CA GLU A 226 17.39 -15.23 0.68
C GLU A 226 16.38 -15.98 1.55
N ARG A 227 16.09 -15.48 2.76
CA ARG A 227 15.09 -16.07 3.67
C ARG A 227 13.65 -15.92 3.19
N LEU A 228 13.38 -15.08 2.20
CA LEU A 228 12.06 -14.94 1.58
C LEU A 228 11.86 -15.88 0.39
N GLN A 229 12.94 -16.41 -0.19
CA GLN A 229 12.85 -17.38 -1.28
C GLN A 229 12.30 -18.72 -0.77
N PRO A 230 11.45 -19.45 -1.54
CA PRO A 230 10.88 -20.73 -1.09
C PRO A 230 11.90 -21.79 -0.69
N ASP A 231 13.06 -21.79 -1.33
CA ASP A 231 14.21 -22.70 -1.15
C ASP A 231 15.32 -22.12 -0.25
N GLY A 232 15.14 -20.90 0.25
CA GLY A 232 16.14 -20.25 1.10
C GLY A 232 16.24 -20.83 2.52
N PRO A 233 17.17 -20.31 3.35
CA PRO A 233 17.41 -20.84 4.69
C PRO A 233 16.25 -20.57 5.65
N MET A 234 16.00 -21.53 6.55
CA MET A 234 15.01 -21.45 7.63
C MET A 234 15.58 -20.89 8.94
N THR A 235 16.91 -20.69 9.01
CA THR A 235 17.60 -20.14 10.18
C THR A 235 17.16 -18.70 10.43
N ARG A 236 16.72 -18.39 11.64
CA ARG A 236 16.33 -17.04 12.05
C ARG A 236 17.57 -16.16 12.21
N LEU A 237 17.42 -14.85 12.04
CA LEU A 237 18.49 -13.89 12.31
C LEU A 237 18.92 -13.93 13.77
N ILE A 238 17.97 -14.12 14.69
CA ILE A 238 18.28 -14.28 16.12
C ILE A 238 19.14 -15.52 16.41
N ASP A 239 18.92 -16.61 15.68
CA ASP A 239 19.71 -17.84 15.85
C ASP A 239 21.17 -17.60 15.40
N LEU A 240 21.37 -16.86 14.30
CA LEU A 240 22.71 -16.46 13.85
C LEU A 240 23.43 -15.52 14.82
N GLU A 241 22.70 -14.63 15.49
CA GLU A 241 23.28 -13.74 16.49
C GLU A 241 23.71 -14.51 17.74
N ARG A 242 22.91 -15.50 18.16
CA ARG A 242 23.27 -16.42 19.26
C ARG A 242 24.50 -17.27 18.92
N GLU A 243 24.59 -17.77 17.69
CA GLU A 243 25.80 -18.48 17.21
C GLU A 243 27.05 -17.59 17.26
N ARG A 244 26.89 -16.27 17.11
CA ARG A 244 27.98 -15.28 17.24
C ARG A 244 28.26 -14.87 18.70
N GLY A 245 27.53 -15.41 19.67
CA GLY A 245 27.71 -15.13 21.10
C GLY A 245 27.07 -13.83 21.58
N LEU A 246 26.12 -13.26 20.82
CA LEU A 246 25.34 -12.12 21.26
C LEU A 246 24.21 -12.59 22.22
N ASP A 247 23.92 -11.77 23.24
CA ASP A 247 22.80 -12.01 24.16
C ASP A 247 21.52 -11.40 23.58
N VAL A 248 20.62 -12.26 23.07
CA VAL A 248 19.46 -11.90 22.23
C VAL A 248 18.19 -12.63 22.65
#